data_AF-A0A7H0YAF3-F1
#
_entry.id   AF-A0A7H0YAF3-F1
#
_cell.length_a   1.000
_cell.length_b   1.000
_cell.length_c   1.000
_cell.angle_alpha   90.00
_cell.angle_beta   90.00
_cell.angle_gamma   90.00
#
_symmetry.space_group_name_H-M   'P 1'
#
loop_
_entity.id
_entity.type
_entity.pdbx_description
1 polymer ?
#
loop_
_entity_poly.entity_id
_entity_poly.type
_entity_poly.pdbx_seq_one_letter_code
_entity_poly.pdbx_strand_id
1 'polypeptide(L)'
;MQHENELLDVWLSLSHIHSTLNDKLEQALLQNYDLSLKEFYVLGFISNSEEKKLRLQQLQELVGLSQSATSRLVVRMEAKNCGALQRHTCEDDRRGVYTRITELGENKFQRALQTFNQVLQSELQKDGVKSQFQNLTQKLF
;
A
#
# COMPACT_ATOMS: atom_id res chain seq x y z
N MET A 1 16.07 -22.26 -27.12
CA MET A 1 16.71 -20.92 -27.14
C MET A 1 15.71 -19.77 -27.29
N GLN A 2 14.77 -19.76 -28.24
CA GLN A 2 13.88 -18.59 -28.43
C GLN A 2 12.66 -18.53 -27.47
N HIS A 3 12.24 -19.67 -26.89
CA HIS A 3 11.13 -19.73 -25.91
C HIS A 3 11.61 -19.64 -24.44
N GLU A 4 12.90 -19.84 -24.16
CA GLU A 4 13.44 -19.84 -22.78
C GLU A 4 13.41 -18.46 -22.12
N ASN A 5 13.43 -17.39 -22.92
CA ASN A 5 13.45 -16.01 -22.42
C ASN A 5 12.08 -15.32 -22.47
N GLU A 6 11.05 -15.96 -23.01
CA GLU A 6 9.74 -15.30 -23.16
C GLU A 6 9.06 -15.05 -21.80
N LEU A 7 9.13 -16.02 -20.89
CA LEU A 7 8.66 -15.87 -19.52
C LEU A 7 9.48 -14.85 -18.73
N LEU A 8 10.79 -14.78 -18.98
CA LEU A 8 11.67 -13.78 -18.36
C LEU A 8 11.30 -12.37 -18.85
N ASP A 9 11.07 -12.17 -20.15
CA ASP A 9 10.66 -10.88 -20.72
C ASP A 9 9.32 -10.42 -20.17
N VAL A 10 8.37 -11.35 -20.02
CA VAL A 10 7.08 -11.11 -19.37
C VAL A 10 7.28 -10.66 -17.92
N TRP A 11 8.09 -11.39 -17.15
CA TRP A 11 8.38 -11.06 -15.76
C TRP A 11 9.04 -9.68 -15.60
N LEU A 12 10.03 -9.36 -16.45
CA LEU A 12 10.71 -8.07 -16.46
C LEU A 12 9.75 -6.92 -16.83
N SER A 13 8.88 -7.14 -17.82
CA SER A 13 7.89 -6.15 -18.23
C SER A 13 6.87 -5.87 -17.12
N LEU A 14 6.34 -6.92 -16.48
CA LEU A 14 5.43 -6.79 -15.35
C LEU A 14 6.09 -6.05 -14.18
N SER A 15 7.34 -6.40 -13.87
CA SER A 15 8.12 -5.75 -12.81
C SER A 15 8.34 -4.27 -13.10
N HIS A 16 8.62 -3.90 -14.35
CA HIS A 16 8.81 -2.52 -14.77
C HIS A 16 7.52 -1.70 -14.65
N ILE A 17 6.39 -2.24 -15.10
CA ILE A 17 5.07 -1.60 -14.97
C ILE A 17 4.77 -1.36 -13.49
N HIS A 18 4.90 -2.40 -12.66
CA HIS A 18 4.64 -2.32 -11.23
C HIS A 18 5.54 -1.28 -10.53
N SER A 19 6.84 -1.25 -10.84
CA SER A 19 7.76 -0.25 -10.29
C SER A 19 7.35 1.18 -10.69
N THR A 20 7.05 1.39 -11.97
CA THR A 20 6.67 2.70 -12.49
C THR A 20 5.39 3.21 -11.82
N LEU A 21 4.38 2.36 -11.67
CA LEU A 21 3.13 2.72 -10.99
C LEU A 21 3.37 3.04 -9.51
N ASN A 22 4.18 2.24 -8.80
CA ASN A 22 4.52 2.51 -7.41
C ASN A 22 5.23 3.84 -7.25
N ASP A 23 6.18 4.18 -8.12
CA ASP A 23 6.90 5.46 -8.05
C ASP A 23 5.94 6.65 -8.25
N LYS A 24 4.99 6.54 -9.18
CA LYS A 24 3.97 7.58 -9.42
C LYS A 24 3.03 7.75 -8.23
N LEU A 25 2.59 6.65 -7.64
CA LEU A 25 1.73 6.66 -6.46
C LEU A 25 2.47 7.23 -5.24
N GLU A 26 3.70 6.80 -4.99
CA GLU A 26 4.55 7.31 -3.91
C GLU A 26 4.75 8.82 -4.06
N GLN A 27 5.12 9.31 -5.25
CA GLN A 27 5.29 10.73 -5.52
C GLN A 27 4.00 11.52 -5.24
N ALA A 28 2.86 11.07 -5.76
CA ALA A 28 1.60 11.77 -5.58
C ALA A 28 1.14 11.79 -4.11
N LEU A 29 1.33 10.70 -3.37
CA LEU A 29 0.93 10.62 -1.97
C LEU A 29 1.83 11.48 -1.08
N LEU A 30 3.15 11.44 -1.29
CA LEU A 30 4.11 12.26 -0.55
C LEU A 30 3.84 13.75 -0.77
N GLN A 31 3.66 14.17 -2.02
CA GLN A 31 3.46 15.58 -2.37
C GLN A 31 2.16 16.16 -1.81
N ASN A 32 1.07 15.40 -1.84
CA ASN A 32 -0.25 15.92 -1.48
C ASN A 32 -0.61 15.71 0.00
N TYR A 33 -0.01 14.73 0.66
CA TYR A 33 -0.44 14.30 1.99
C TYR A 33 0.70 14.05 2.98
N ASP A 34 1.97 14.19 2.58
CA ASP A 34 3.12 13.74 3.39
C ASP A 34 2.88 12.31 3.89
N LEU A 35 2.60 11.41 2.95
CA LEU A 35 2.21 10.03 3.19
C LEU A 35 2.96 9.13 2.20
N SER A 36 3.70 8.15 2.70
CA SER A 36 4.29 7.14 1.81
C SER A 36 3.24 6.14 1.32
N LEU A 37 3.51 5.44 0.23
CA LEU A 37 2.63 4.40 -0.31
C LEU A 37 2.43 3.26 0.70
N LYS A 38 3.48 2.93 1.48
CA LYS A 38 3.39 1.93 2.55
C LYS A 38 2.52 2.40 3.71
N GLU A 39 2.57 3.67 4.09
CA GLU A 39 1.67 4.23 5.11
C GLU A 39 0.22 4.25 4.63
N PHE A 40 0.00 4.60 3.36
CA PHE A 40 -1.31 4.51 2.73
C PHE A 40 -1.88 3.08 2.81
N TYR A 41 -1.08 2.06 2.50
CA TYR A 41 -1.51 0.66 2.65
C TYR A 41 -1.85 0.30 4.10
N VAL A 42 -1.05 0.73 5.08
CA VAL A 42 -1.37 0.50 6.51
C VAL A 42 -2.72 1.11 6.86
N LEU A 43 -2.98 2.36 6.47
CA LEU A 43 -4.28 3.00 6.72
C LEU A 43 -5.42 2.23 6.04
N GLY A 44 -5.24 1.79 4.81
CA GLY A 44 -6.24 1.03 4.07
C GLY A 44 -6.53 -0.34 4.69
N PHE A 45 -5.50 -1.07 5.11
CA PHE A 45 -5.68 -2.37 5.76
C PHE A 45 -6.42 -2.25 7.10
N ILE A 46 -6.07 -1.23 7.90
CA ILE A 46 -6.73 -1.01 9.19
C ILE A 46 -8.16 -0.48 8.97
N SER A 47 -8.38 0.46 8.05
CA SER A 47 -9.72 1.03 7.78
C SER A 47 -10.71 -0.04 7.32
N ASN A 48 -10.25 -1.04 6.55
CA ASN A 48 -11.08 -2.14 6.04
C ASN A 48 -11.16 -3.36 6.97
N SER A 49 -10.47 -3.36 8.13
CA SER A 49 -10.53 -4.48 9.06
C SER A 49 -11.72 -4.38 10.00
N GLU A 50 -12.07 -5.52 10.63
CA GLU A 50 -13.07 -5.56 11.68
C GLU A 50 -12.70 -4.59 12.83
N GLU A 51 -13.68 -3.81 13.29
CA GLU A 51 -13.50 -2.75 14.29
C GLU A 51 -12.43 -1.69 13.97
N LYS A 52 -11.95 -1.65 12.72
CA LYS A 52 -10.86 -0.79 12.25
C LYS A 52 -9.57 -0.92 13.05
N LYS A 53 -9.24 -2.14 13.48
CA LYS A 53 -8.04 -2.45 14.25
C LYS A 53 -7.34 -3.70 13.72
N LEU A 54 -6.01 -3.74 13.84
CA LEU A 54 -5.19 -4.90 13.49
C LEU A 54 -4.05 -5.11 14.51
N ARG A 55 -3.65 -6.36 14.71
CA ARG A 55 -2.41 -6.66 15.44
C ARG A 55 -1.20 -6.34 14.57
N LEU A 56 -0.06 -6.04 15.20
CA LEU A 56 1.18 -5.73 14.49
C LEU A 56 1.64 -6.87 13.55
N GLN A 57 1.42 -8.13 13.96
CA GLN A 57 1.75 -9.31 13.15
C GLN A 57 0.90 -9.38 11.87
N GLN A 58 -0.40 -9.09 11.96
CA GLN A 58 -1.28 -9.04 10.79
C GLN A 58 -0.85 -7.91 9.84
N LEU A 59 -0.50 -6.74 10.38
CA LEU A 59 0.04 -5.64 9.58
C LEU A 59 1.36 -6.01 8.88
N GLN A 60 2.23 -6.76 9.56
CA GLN A 60 3.49 -7.21 9.00
C GLN A 60 3.26 -8.08 7.76
N GLU A 61 2.34 -9.05 7.85
CA GLU A 61 1.98 -9.95 6.76
C GLU A 61 1.36 -9.20 5.58
N LEU A 62 0.41 -8.30 5.84
CA LEU A 62 -0.30 -7.56 4.80
C LEU A 62 0.59 -6.56 4.05
N VAL A 63 1.47 -5.85 4.76
CA VAL A 63 2.34 -4.82 4.16
C VAL A 63 3.61 -5.42 3.54
N GLY A 64 3.94 -6.67 3.91
CA GLY A 64 5.13 -7.40 3.43
C GLY A 64 6.44 -6.81 3.95
N LEU A 65 6.45 -6.32 5.20
CA LEU A 65 7.63 -5.73 5.84
C LEU A 65 8.16 -6.65 6.94
N SER A 66 9.41 -6.44 7.36
CA SER A 66 9.92 -7.09 8.56
C SER A 66 9.23 -6.53 9.81
N GLN A 67 9.16 -7.31 10.89
CA GLN A 67 8.57 -6.87 12.16
C GLN A 67 9.14 -5.52 12.64
N SER A 68 10.46 -5.35 12.58
CA SER A 68 11.13 -4.11 12.98
C SER A 68 10.80 -2.92 12.06
N ALA A 69 10.58 -3.16 10.77
CA ALA A 69 10.14 -2.11 9.84
C ALA A 69 8.68 -1.72 10.10
N THR A 70 7.79 -2.69 10.27
CA THR A 70 6.36 -2.45 10.59
C THR A 70 6.21 -1.73 11.93
N SER A 71 6.95 -2.13 12.96
CA SER A 71 6.93 -1.47 14.28
C SER A 71 7.32 0.00 14.17
N ARG A 72 8.43 0.32 13.48
CA ARG A 72 8.87 1.71 13.27
C ARG A 72 7.84 2.52 12.47
N LEU A 73 7.21 1.91 11.47
CA LEU A 73 6.17 2.53 10.66
C LEU A 73 4.95 2.92 11.52
N VAL A 74 4.45 1.97 12.33
CA VAL A 74 3.32 2.21 13.23
C VAL A 74 3.66 3.29 14.26
N VAL A 75 4.83 3.23 14.91
CA VAL A 75 5.25 4.25 15.89
C VAL A 75 5.31 5.65 15.27
N ARG A 76 5.81 5.78 14.02
CA ARG A 76 5.81 7.07 13.31
C ARG A 76 4.38 7.57 13.05
N MET A 77 3.47 6.69 12.66
CA MET A 77 2.08 7.05 12.39
C MET A 77 1.26 7.33 13.67
N GLU A 78 1.68 6.79 14.82
CA GLU A 78 1.14 7.09 16.15
C GLU A 78 1.68 8.40 16.74
N ALA A 79 2.86 8.85 16.29
CA ALA A 79 3.51 10.05 16.82
C ALA A 79 2.60 11.27 16.67
N LYS A 80 2.62 12.18 17.65
CA LYS A 80 1.69 13.32 17.74
C LYS A 80 1.67 14.23 16.51
N ASN A 81 2.77 14.27 15.76
CA ASN A 81 2.87 15.03 14.51
C ASN A 81 2.12 14.38 13.34
N CYS A 82 1.92 13.05 13.35
CA CYS A 82 1.14 12.33 12.35
C CYS A 82 -0.28 12.03 12.88
N GLY A 83 -0.38 11.40 14.06
CA GLY A 83 -1.64 11.15 14.77
C GLY A 83 -2.64 10.26 14.02
N ALA A 84 -2.21 9.56 12.97
CA ALA A 84 -3.08 8.78 12.09
C ALA A 84 -3.48 7.43 12.69
N LEU A 85 -2.64 6.88 13.56
CA LEU A 85 -2.88 5.62 14.27
C LEU A 85 -2.85 5.84 15.78
N GLN A 86 -3.45 4.91 16.50
CA GLN A 86 -3.37 4.85 17.95
C GLN A 86 -3.31 3.40 18.43
N ARG A 87 -2.57 3.18 19.51
CA ARG A 87 -2.53 1.89 20.19
C ARG A 87 -3.81 1.67 20.98
N HIS A 88 -4.35 0.47 20.89
CA HIS A 88 -5.50 0.03 21.67
C HIS A 88 -5.16 -1.27 22.41
N THR A 89 -5.29 -1.22 23.74
CA THR A 89 -5.19 -2.41 24.59
C THR A 89 -6.60 -2.89 24.88
N CYS A 90 -6.91 -4.12 24.47
CA CYS A 90 -8.19 -4.73 24.79
C CYS A 90 -8.21 -5.14 26.28
N GLU A 91 -9.28 -4.81 27.02
CA GLU A 91 -9.39 -5.18 28.44
C GLU A 91 -9.55 -6.70 28.62
N ASP A 92 -10.19 -7.38 27.65
CA ASP A 92 -10.46 -8.82 27.65
C ASP A 92 -9.27 -9.68 27.20
N ASP A 93 -8.37 -9.12 26.38
CA ASP A 93 -7.14 -9.79 25.95
C ASP A 93 -5.93 -8.91 26.28
N ARG A 94 -5.50 -8.99 27.54
CA ARG A 94 -4.34 -8.27 28.09
C ARG A 94 -3.01 -8.61 27.39
N ARG A 95 -2.99 -9.60 26.49
CA ARG A 95 -1.80 -10.00 25.71
C ARG A 95 -1.80 -9.42 24.29
N GLY A 96 -2.92 -8.89 23.81
CA GLY A 96 -3.06 -8.35 22.45
C GLY A 96 -2.94 -6.84 22.38
N VAL A 97 -1.81 -6.34 21.86
CA VAL A 97 -1.69 -4.93 21.46
C VAL A 97 -2.23 -4.77 20.03
N TYR A 98 -3.26 -3.93 19.88
CA TYR A 98 -3.85 -3.60 18.59
C TYR A 98 -3.45 -2.18 18.17
N THR A 99 -3.39 -1.98 16.86
CA THR A 99 -3.27 -0.67 16.23
C THR A 99 -4.60 -0.33 15.59
N ARG A 100 -5.17 0.83 15.92
CA ARG A 100 -6.45 1.33 15.39
C ARG A 100 -6.20 2.61 14.61
N ILE A 101 -6.97 2.82 13.54
CA ILE A 101 -6.96 4.09 12.82
C ILE A 101 -7.72 5.15 13.62
N THR A 102 -7.19 6.37 13.68
CA THR A 102 -7.89 7.51 14.28
C THR A 102 -8.86 8.12 13.28
N GLU A 103 -9.73 9.04 13.73
CA GLU A 103 -10.57 9.82 12.81
C GLU A 103 -9.73 10.67 11.84
N LEU A 104 -8.62 11.24 12.33
CA LEU A 104 -7.65 11.95 11.51
C LEU A 104 -7.04 11.01 10.44
N GLY A 105 -6.62 9.81 10.85
CA GLY A 105 -6.09 8.80 9.94
C GLY A 105 -7.11 8.37 8.88
N GLU A 106 -8.37 8.20 9.27
CA GLU A 106 -9.45 7.86 8.35
C GLU A 106 -9.70 8.97 7.33
N ASN A 107 -9.79 10.23 7.78
CA ASN A 107 -9.94 11.36 6.86
C ASN A 107 -8.75 11.47 5.89
N LYS A 108 -7.52 11.29 6.40
CA LYS A 108 -6.30 11.29 5.58
C LYS A 108 -6.34 10.16 4.54
N PHE A 109 -6.76 8.95 4.94
CA PHE A 109 -6.90 7.80 4.04
C PHE A 109 -7.92 8.05 2.94
N GLN A 110 -9.13 8.52 3.26
CA GLN A 110 -10.19 8.73 2.25
C GLN A 110 -9.78 9.77 1.20
N ARG A 111 -9.11 10.85 1.60
CA ARG A 111 -8.57 11.85 0.67
C ARG A 111 -7.45 11.27 -0.19
N ALA A 112 -6.50 10.58 0.43
CA ALA A 112 -5.41 9.91 -0.28
C ALA A 112 -5.92 8.85 -1.27
N LEU A 113 -6.99 8.13 -0.95
CA LEU A 113 -7.62 7.12 -1.80
C LEU A 113 -8.17 7.71 -3.10
N GLN A 114 -8.72 8.92 -3.05
CA GLN A 114 -9.18 9.63 -4.25
C GLN A 114 -8.00 9.91 -5.19
N THR A 115 -6.90 10.48 -4.67
CA THR A 115 -5.69 10.73 -5.45
C THR A 115 -5.05 9.44 -5.95
N PHE A 116 -4.99 8.40 -5.12
CA PHE A 116 -4.48 7.08 -5.50
C PHE A 116 -5.23 6.54 -6.73
N ASN A 117 -6.57 6.54 -6.67
CA ASN A 117 -7.40 6.05 -7.76
C ASN A 117 -7.25 6.90 -9.04
N GLN A 118 -7.18 8.22 -8.90
CA GLN A 118 -6.97 9.13 -10.04
C GLN A 118 -5.62 8.89 -10.73
N VAL A 119 -4.54 8.76 -9.96
CA VAL A 119 -3.20 8.47 -10.50
C VAL A 119 -3.21 7.12 -11.19
N LEU A 120 -3.72 6.08 -10.54
CA LEU A 120 -3.75 4.74 -11.12
C LEU A 120 -4.57 4.70 -12.41
N GLN A 121 -5.75 5.34 -12.41
CA GLN A 121 -6.59 5.43 -13.61
C GLN A 121 -5.87 6.17 -14.74
N SER A 122 -5.23 7.31 -14.44
CA SER A 122 -4.50 8.09 -15.44
C SER A 122 -3.33 7.31 -16.03
N GLU A 123 -2.53 6.66 -15.20
CA GLU A 123 -1.36 5.88 -15.65
C GLU A 123 -1.78 4.64 -16.46
N LEU A 124 -2.84 3.94 -16.05
CA LEU A 124 -3.35 2.77 -16.78
C LEU A 124 -4.00 3.12 -18.12
N GLN A 125 -4.52 4.34 -18.28
CA GLN A 125 -5.09 4.83 -19.54
C GLN A 125 -4.04 5.26 -20.55
N LYS A 126 -2.77 5.41 -20.15
CA LYS A 126 -1.70 5.74 -21.11
C LYS A 126 -1.52 4.59 -22.09
N ASP A 127 -1.53 4.91 -23.38
CA ASP A 127 -1.46 3.92 -24.47
C ASP A 127 -0.26 2.97 -24.34
N GLY A 128 0.87 3.46 -23.82
CA GLY A 128 2.05 2.65 -23.53
C GLY A 128 1.81 1.56 -22.47
N VAL A 129 1.15 1.88 -21.36
CA VAL A 129 0.88 0.89 -20.28
C VAL A 129 -0.19 -0.09 -20.72
N LYS A 130 -1.25 0.40 -21.36
CA LYS A 130 -2.34 -0.43 -21.87
C LYS A 130 -1.86 -1.46 -22.90
N SER A 131 -1.03 -1.03 -23.86
CA SER A 131 -0.46 -1.94 -24.86
C SER A 131 0.52 -2.95 -24.25
N GLN A 132 1.32 -2.54 -23.25
CA GLN A 132 2.18 -3.46 -22.52
C GLN A 132 1.38 -4.56 -21.80
N PHE A 133 0.28 -4.22 -21.12
CA PHE A 133 -0.59 -5.22 -20.49
C PHE A 133 -1.24 -6.16 -21.52
N GLN A 134 -1.70 -5.64 -22.66
CA GLN A 134 -2.28 -6.47 -23.73
C GLN A 134 -1.25 -7.46 -24.30
N ASN A 135 -0.02 -6.99 -24.55
CA ASN A 135 1.08 -7.86 -24.99
C ASN A 135 1.44 -8.92 -23.95
N LEU A 136 1.44 -8.57 -22.66
CA LEU A 136 1.66 -9.51 -21.57
C LEU A 136 0.59 -10.61 -21.55
N THR A 137 -0.69 -10.25 -21.71
CA THR A 137 -1.77 -11.24 -21.72
C THR A 137 -1.69 -12.20 -22.90
N GLN A 138 -1.27 -11.75 -24.08
CA GLN A 138 -1.08 -12.60 -25.27
C GLN A 138 0.11 -13.55 -25.16
N LYS A 139 1.14 -13.20 -24.37
CA LYS A 139 2.31 -14.06 -24.15
C LYS A 139 2.09 -15.12 -23.07
N LEU A 140 1.11 -14.90 -22.19
CA LEU A 140 0.83 -15.79 -21.05
C LEU A 140 -0.31 -16.79 -21.31
N PHE A 141 -1.21 -16.49 -22.26
CA PHE A 141 -2.40 -17.27 -22.59
C PHE A 141 -2.59 -17.37 -24.10
#